data_AF-A0A7C7VTG9-F1
#
_entry.id   AF-A0A7C7VTG9-F1
#
_cell.length_a   1.000
_cell.length_b   1.000
_cell.length_c   1.000
_cell.angle_alpha   90.00
_cell.angle_beta   90.00
_cell.angle_gamma   90.00
#
_symmetry.space_group_name_H-M   'P 1'
#
loop_
_entity.id
_entity.type
_entity.pdbx_description
1 polymer ?
#
loop_
_entity_poly.entity_id
_entity_poly.type
_entity_poly.pdbx_seq_one_letter_code
_entity_poly.pdbx_strand_id
1 'polypeptide(L)'
;MKSWQNYIKQITIVVGLVLLVFLMNYNDRLEKLNQLTEKALLVRAEATAVFETHVSLKTQIAEATSDLVTEKEARNNGEIQEGDYRIVPLPAPGAPLPDDPILNSAPERIKKWQIWKALFFGE
;
A
#
# COMPACT_ATOMS: atom_id res chain seq x y z
N MET A 1 -46.71 -1.80 -40.89
CA MET A 1 -46.48 -1.53 -39.45
C MET A 1 -46.50 -2.80 -38.57
N LYS A 2 -47.25 -3.85 -38.91
CA LYS A 2 -47.40 -5.07 -38.07
C LYS A 2 -46.11 -5.90 -37.92
N SER A 3 -45.23 -5.90 -38.92
CA SER A 3 -43.93 -6.59 -38.88
C SER A 3 -42.95 -5.95 -37.88
N TRP A 4 -42.97 -4.61 -37.75
CA TRP A 4 -42.08 -3.88 -36.85
C TRP A 4 -42.35 -4.19 -35.37
N GLN A 5 -43.62 -4.37 -35.00
CA GLN A 5 -44.00 -4.80 -33.65
C GLN A 5 -43.49 -6.21 -33.30
N ASN A 6 -43.39 -7.10 -34.28
CA ASN A 6 -42.89 -8.45 -34.07
C ASN A 6 -41.37 -8.45 -33.85
N TYR A 7 -40.62 -7.63 -34.60
CA TYR A 7 -39.19 -7.44 -34.36
C TYR A 7 -38.90 -6.82 -32.99
N ILE A 8 -39.69 -5.82 -32.57
CA ILE A 8 -39.55 -5.22 -31.23
C ILE A 8 -39.80 -6.26 -30.14
N LYS A 9 -40.82 -7.11 -30.29
CA LYS A 9 -41.09 -8.23 -29.36
C LYS A 9 -39.95 -9.25 -29.32
N GLN A 10 -39.38 -9.60 -30.48
CA GLN A 10 -38.23 -10.51 -30.54
C GLN A 10 -36.99 -9.91 -29.89
N ILE A 11 -36.69 -8.63 -30.16
CA ILE A 11 -35.55 -7.92 -29.58
C ILE A 11 -35.70 -7.82 -28.06
N THR A 12 -36.90 -7.51 -27.55
CA THR A 12 -37.13 -7.43 -26.09
C THR A 12 -36.94 -8.78 -25.40
N ILE A 13 -37.35 -9.89 -26.02
CA ILE A 13 -37.10 -11.24 -25.47
C ILE A 13 -35.61 -11.55 -25.44
N VAL A 14 -34.87 -11.26 -26.51
CA VAL A 14 -33.43 -11.50 -26.59
C VAL A 14 -32.68 -10.64 -25.57
N VAL A 15 -33.02 -9.34 -25.47
CA VAL A 15 -32.44 -8.43 -24.49
C VAL A 15 -32.75 -8.87 -23.06
N GLY A 16 -33.97 -9.34 -22.78
CA GLY A 16 -34.34 -9.89 -21.48
C GLY A 16 -33.52 -11.12 -21.10
N LEU A 17 -33.28 -12.02 -22.07
CA LEU A 17 -32.48 -13.23 -21.85
C LEU A 17 -30.99 -12.91 -21.62
N VAL A 18 -30.43 -11.96 -22.37
CA VAL A 18 -29.06 -11.46 -22.15
C VAL A 18 -28.94 -10.81 -20.79
N LEU A 19 -29.89 -9.98 -20.38
CA LEU A 19 -29.91 -9.36 -19.05
C LEU A 19 -29.96 -10.39 -17.94
N LEU A 20 -30.74 -11.46 -18.08
CA LEU A 20 -30.82 -12.54 -17.10
C LEU A 20 -29.47 -13.23 -16.87
N VAL A 21 -28.78 -13.59 -17.96
CA VAL A 21 -27.43 -14.18 -17.88
C VAL A 21 -26.43 -13.19 -17.28
N PHE A 22 -26.56 -11.91 -17.63
CA PHE A 22 -25.69 -10.86 -17.10
C PHE A 22 -25.90 -10.63 -15.61
N LEU A 23 -27.15 -10.62 -15.12
CA LEU A 23 -27.48 -10.47 -13.70
C LEU A 23 -26.91 -11.62 -12.86
N MET A 24 -26.98 -12.86 -13.37
CA MET A 24 -26.45 -14.02 -12.63
C MET A 24 -24.93 -13.93 -12.47
N ASN A 25 -24.21 -13.60 -13.55
CA ASN A 25 -22.75 -13.45 -13.52
C ASN A 25 -22.31 -12.21 -12.72
N TYR A 26 -23.14 -11.16 -12.68
CA TYR A 26 -22.89 -9.95 -11.90
C TYR A 26 -23.00 -10.21 -10.39
N ASN A 27 -23.94 -11.07 -9.98
CA ASN A 27 -24.16 -11.38 -8.56
C ASN A 27 -22.95 -12.09 -7.94
N ASP A 28 -22.40 -13.11 -8.62
CA ASP A 28 -21.21 -13.83 -8.17
C ASP A 28 -19.97 -12.92 -8.09
N ARG A 29 -19.86 -12.00 -9.03
CA ARG A 29 -18.74 -11.05 -9.08
C ARG A 29 -18.82 -10.01 -7.98
N LEU A 30 -20.01 -9.52 -7.63
CA LEU A 30 -20.21 -8.62 -6.50
C LEU A 30 -19.80 -9.28 -5.18
N GLU A 31 -20.17 -10.54 -4.97
CA GLU A 31 -19.77 -11.29 -3.78
C GLU A 31 -18.24 -11.40 -3.70
N LYS A 32 -17.59 -11.79 -4.79
CA LYS A 32 -16.13 -11.87 -4.87
C LYS A 32 -15.46 -10.51 -4.63
N LEU A 33 -16.04 -9.42 -5.13
CA LEU A 33 -15.51 -8.07 -4.96
C LEU A 33 -15.64 -7.60 -3.50
N ASN A 34 -16.74 -7.92 -2.82
CA ASN A 34 -16.90 -7.68 -1.40
C ASN A 34 -15.87 -8.44 -0.57
N GLN A 35 -15.69 -9.74 -0.82
CA GLN A 35 -14.68 -10.56 -0.13
C GLN A 35 -13.25 -10.02 -0.35
N LEU A 36 -12.91 -9.62 -1.57
CA LEU A 36 -11.60 -9.02 -1.88
C LEU A 36 -11.41 -7.66 -1.21
N THR A 37 -12.47 -6.85 -1.13
CA THR A 37 -12.44 -5.54 -0.47
C THR A 37 -12.19 -5.69 1.02
N GLU A 38 -12.87 -6.64 1.67
CA GLU A 38 -12.68 -6.94 3.09
C GLU A 38 -11.25 -7.39 3.39
N LYS A 39 -10.70 -8.30 2.57
CA LYS A 39 -9.28 -8.72 2.67
C LYS A 39 -8.32 -7.55 2.46
N ALA A 40 -8.58 -6.68 1.48
CA ALA A 40 -7.75 -5.50 1.24
C ALA A 40 -7.80 -4.51 2.40
N LEU A 41 -8.95 -4.39 3.09
CA LEU A 41 -9.10 -3.55 4.27
C LEU A 41 -8.25 -4.06 5.44
N LEU A 42 -8.27 -5.38 5.67
CA LEU A 42 -7.42 -6.03 6.69
C LEU A 42 -5.93 -5.81 6.41
N VAL A 43 -5.49 -6.07 5.18
CA VAL A 43 -4.08 -5.88 4.78
C VAL A 43 -3.66 -4.40 4.91
N ARG A 44 -4.54 -3.46 4.59
CA ARG A 44 -4.27 -2.02 4.78
C ARG A 44 -4.15 -1.63 6.25
N ALA A 45 -4.99 -2.20 7.12
CA ALA A 45 -4.91 -1.95 8.55
C ALA A 45 -3.59 -2.48 9.13
N GLU A 46 -3.20 -3.69 8.75
CA GLU A 46 -1.92 -4.30 9.13
C GLU A 46 -0.73 -3.50 8.60
N ALA A 47 -0.75 -3.07 7.34
CA ALA A 47 0.29 -2.22 6.75
C ALA A 47 0.40 -0.86 7.45
N THR A 48 -0.73 -0.26 7.85
CA THR A 48 -0.73 1.00 8.62
C THR A 48 -0.06 0.81 9.98
N ALA A 49 -0.41 -0.26 10.69
CA ALA A 49 0.19 -0.57 12.00
C ALA A 49 1.71 -0.82 11.92
N VAL A 50 2.16 -1.53 10.88
CA VAL A 50 3.59 -1.76 10.63
C VAL A 50 4.31 -0.46 10.29
N PHE A 51 3.69 0.41 9.48
CA PHE A 51 4.28 1.70 9.11
C PHE A 51 4.41 2.64 10.32
N GLU A 52 3.38 2.72 11.17
CA GLU A 52 3.42 3.52 12.41
C GLU A 52 4.51 3.02 13.37
N THR A 53 4.62 1.69 13.51
CA THR A 53 5.68 1.08 14.33
C THR A 53 7.06 1.40 13.76
N HIS A 54 7.24 1.30 12.44
CA HIS A 54 8.50 1.66 11.78
C HIS A 54 8.88 3.12 12.00
N VAL A 55 7.93 4.06 11.90
CA VAL A 55 8.18 5.49 12.15
C VAL A 55 8.61 5.70 13.60
N SER A 56 7.92 5.09 14.57
CA SER A 56 8.29 5.17 15.99
C SER A 56 9.69 4.62 16.25
N LEU A 57 10.03 3.44 15.71
CA LEU A 57 11.38 2.87 15.85
C LEU A 57 12.44 3.74 15.16
N LYS A 58 12.16 4.31 13.98
CA LYS A 58 13.10 5.19 13.29
C LYS A 58 13.38 6.46 14.11
N THR A 59 12.36 7.03 14.74
CA THR A 59 12.49 8.18 15.64
C THR A 59 13.30 7.81 16.88
N GLN A 60 13.03 6.65 17.50
CA GLN A 60 13.80 6.17 18.65
C GLN A 60 15.27 5.90 18.30
N ILE A 61 15.56 5.33 17.13
CA ILE A 61 16.93 5.14 16.65
C ILE A 61 17.60 6.49 16.42
N ALA A 62 16.90 7.45 15.82
CA ALA A 62 17.44 8.80 15.61
C ALA A 62 17.71 9.54 16.92
N GLU A 63 16.84 9.39 17.93
CA GLU A 63 17.06 9.93 19.27
C GLU A 63 18.21 9.23 20.00
N ALA A 64 18.28 7.89 19.95
CA ALA A 64 19.34 7.11 20.60
C ALA A 64 20.71 7.33 19.94
N THR A 65 20.75 7.50 18.63
CA THR A 65 21.96 7.81 17.85
C THR A 65 22.25 9.32 17.82
N SER A 66 21.41 10.13 18.49
CA SER A 66 21.65 11.57 18.57
C SER A 66 22.93 11.84 19.34
N ASP A 67 23.76 12.70 18.77
CA ASP A 67 25.06 13.08 19.31
C ASP A 67 24.96 13.58 20.76
N LEU A 68 23.89 14.32 21.08
CA LEU A 68 23.64 14.85 22.43
C LEU A 68 23.37 13.76 23.47
N VAL A 69 22.65 12.70 23.08
CA VAL A 69 22.31 11.59 24.00
C VAL A 69 23.54 10.71 24.22
N THR A 70 24.29 10.43 23.15
CA THR A 70 25.51 9.62 23.20
C THR A 70 26.61 10.32 24.01
N GLU A 71 26.82 11.62 23.81
CA GLU A 71 27.83 12.38 24.57
C GLU A 71 27.48 12.46 26.07
N LYS A 72 26.21 12.73 26.38
CA LYS A 72 25.74 12.81 27.77
C LYS A 72 25.95 11.48 28.50
N GLU A 73 25.64 10.37 27.83
CA GLU A 73 25.82 9.03 28.39
C GLU A 73 27.30 8.67 28.54
N ALA A 74 28.14 8.96 27.53
CA ALA A 74 29.58 8.75 27.60
C ALA A 74 30.25 9.56 28.73
N ARG A 75 29.77 10.79 28.98
CA ARG A 75 30.22 11.62 30.10
C ARG A 75 29.77 11.06 31.45
N ASN A 76 28.53 10.57 31.54
CA ASN A 76 28.00 9.93 32.75
C ASN A 76 28.75 8.64 33.10
N ASN A 77 29.13 7.85 32.09
CA ASN A 77 29.86 6.59 32.26
C ASN A 77 31.37 6.78 32.46
N GLY A 78 31.86 8.03 32.43
CA GLY A 78 33.27 8.37 32.63
C GLY A 78 34.18 8.05 31.45
N GLU A 79 33.62 7.80 30.27
CA GLU A 79 34.36 7.53 29.03
C GLU A 79 34.97 8.81 28.43
N ILE A 80 34.40 9.99 28.73
CA ILE A 80 34.83 11.30 28.24
C ILE A 80 34.84 12.30 29.40
N GLN A 81 35.90 13.12 29.51
CA GLN A 81 36.05 14.11 30.58
C GLN A 81 35.73 15.55 30.12
N GLU A 82 35.52 16.45 31.09
CA GLU A 82 35.38 17.89 30.80
C GLU A 82 36.68 18.43 30.17
N GLY A 83 36.61 18.77 28.88
CA GLY A 83 37.74 19.30 28.10
C GLY A 83 38.15 18.42 26.90
N ASP A 84 37.63 17.20 26.78
CA ASP A 84 37.86 16.35 25.62
C ASP A 84 37.10 16.84 24.38
N TYR A 85 37.74 16.76 23.21
CA TYR A 85 37.17 17.15 21.93
C TYR A 85 36.79 15.92 21.11
N ARG A 86 35.55 15.91 20.60
CA ARG A 86 35.06 14.83 19.74
C ARG A 86 35.77 14.85 18.38
N ILE A 87 36.43 13.74 18.03
CA ILE A 87 36.97 13.52 16.69
C ILE A 87 36.05 12.53 15.99
N VAL A 88 35.37 12.98 14.93
CA VAL A 88 34.55 12.10 14.09
C VAL A 88 35.43 11.61 12.93
N PRO A 89 35.73 10.30 12.84
CA PRO A 89 36.50 9.77 11.71
C PRO A 89 35.69 9.93 10.44
N LEU A 90 36.24 10.66 9.47
CA LEU A 90 35.68 10.69 8.12
C LEU A 90 36.05 9.40 7.39
N PRO A 91 35.14 8.82 6.58
CA PRO A 91 35.47 7.66 5.78
C PRO A 91 36.65 7.97 4.86
N ALA A 92 37.58 7.02 4.75
CA ALA A 92 38.72 7.14 3.85
C ALA A 92 38.23 7.32 2.39
N PRO A 93 38.96 8.06 1.54
CA PRO A 93 38.60 8.19 0.13
C PRO A 93 38.48 6.81 -0.53
N GLY A 94 37.29 6.45 -1.02
CA GLY A 94 37.00 5.15 -1.64
C GLY A 94 36.35 4.11 -0.72
N ALA A 95 36.03 4.45 0.54
CA ALA A 95 35.22 3.58 1.38
C ALA A 95 33.81 3.38 0.79
N PRO A 96 33.27 2.15 0.80
CA PRO A 96 31.92 1.89 0.32
C PRO A 96 30.91 2.63 1.22
N LEU A 97 30.00 3.36 0.58
CA LEU A 97 28.86 3.96 1.27
C LEU A 97 27.92 2.84 1.76
N PRO A 98 27.22 3.04 2.90
CA PRO A 98 26.16 2.12 3.30
C PRO A 98 25.13 1.98 2.18
N ASP A 99 24.69 0.76 1.90
CA ASP A 99 23.63 0.53 0.92
C ASP A 99 22.36 1.27 1.35
N ASP A 100 21.83 2.12 0.45
CA ASP A 100 20.55 2.77 0.67
C ASP A 100 19.46 1.71 0.84
N PRO A 101 18.55 1.87 1.82
CA PRO A 101 17.47 0.92 2.01
C PRO A 101 16.61 0.87 0.74
N ILE A 102 16.43 -0.35 0.21
CA ILE A 102 15.58 -0.59 -0.95
C ILE A 102 14.17 -0.12 -0.60
N LEU A 103 13.72 0.97 -1.24
CA LEU A 103 12.36 1.43 -1.13
C LEU A 103 11.46 0.47 -1.92
N ASN A 104 10.72 -0.38 -1.21
CA ASN A 104 9.67 -1.17 -1.83
C ASN A 104 8.69 -0.20 -2.51
N SER A 105 8.58 -0.31 -3.84
CA SER A 105 7.66 0.50 -4.63
C SER A 105 6.25 0.39 -4.07
N ALA A 106 5.62 1.53 -3.77
CA ALA A 106 4.26 1.57 -3.28
C ALA A 106 3.31 0.87 -4.28
N PRO A 107 2.32 0.11 -3.81
CA PRO A 107 1.38 -0.60 -4.68
C PRO A 107 0.68 0.39 -5.62
N GLU A 108 0.56 0.02 -6.89
CA GLU A 108 -0.07 0.86 -7.90
C GLU A 108 -1.54 1.14 -7.54
N ARG A 109 -1.93 2.42 -7.57
CA ARG A 109 -3.29 2.84 -7.21
C ARG A 109 -4.25 2.54 -8.38
N ILE A 110 -5.02 1.48 -8.25
CA ILE A 110 -6.09 1.11 -9.20
C ILE A 110 -7.14 2.24 -9.27
N LYS A 111 -7.50 2.67 -10.48
CA LYS A 111 -8.51 3.71 -10.72
C LYS A 111 -9.92 3.13 -10.63
N LYS A 112 -10.89 3.92 -10.15
CA LYS A 112 -12.30 3.49 -9.96
C LYS A 112 -12.92 2.85 -11.22
N TRP A 113 -12.61 3.36 -12.42
CA TRP A 113 -13.16 2.83 -13.67
C TRP A 113 -12.66 1.42 -14.01
N GLN A 114 -11.43 1.06 -13.59
CA GLN A 114 -10.86 -0.27 -13.81
C GLN A 114 -11.62 -1.30 -12.96
N ILE A 115 -12.08 -0.90 -11.76
CA ILE A 115 -12.91 -1.71 -10.89
C ILE A 115 -14.27 -1.99 -11.55
N TRP A 116 -14.90 -0.96 -12.13
CA TRP A 116 -16.15 -1.14 -12.87
C TRP A 116 -15.98 -2.03 -14.10
N LYS A 117 -14.88 -1.87 -14.86
CA LYS A 117 -14.58 -2.71 -16.01
C LYS A 117 -14.42 -4.18 -15.58
N ALA A 118 -13.64 -4.45 -14.55
CA ALA A 118 -13.44 -5.80 -14.01
C ALA A 118 -14.75 -6.40 -13.51
N LEU A 119 -15.64 -5.61 -12.89
CA LEU A 119 -16.94 -6.08 -12.43
C LEU A 119 -17.84 -6.52 -13.60
N PHE A 120 -17.90 -5.74 -14.68
CA PHE A 120 -18.75 -6.04 -15.84
C PHE A 120 -18.15 -7.07 -16.80
N PHE A 121 -16.84 -7.08 -17.01
CA PHE A 121 -16.19 -7.85 -18.07
C PHE A 121 -15.21 -8.92 -17.56
N GLY A 122 -14.77 -8.86 -16.30
CA GLY A 122 -13.86 -9.84 -15.71
C GLY A 122 -12.37 -9.57 -16.00
N GLU A 123 -12.05 -8.51 -16.76
CA GLU A 123 -10.69 -7.99 -17.01
C GLU A 123 -10.44 -6.65 -16.31
#